data_AF-A0A928W552-F1
#
_entry.id   AF-A0A928W552-F1
#
_cell.length_a   1.000
_cell.length_b   1.000
_cell.length_c   1.000
_cell.angle_alpha   90.00
_cell.angle_beta   90.00
_cell.angle_gamma   90.00
#
_symmetry.space_group_name_H-M   'P 1'
#
loop_
_entity.id
_entity.type
_entity.pdbx_description
1 polymer ?
#
loop_
_entity_poly.entity_id
_entity_poly.type
_entity_poly.pdbx_seq_one_letter_code
_entity_poly.pdbx_strand_id
1 'polypeptide(L)'
;MLIDGKKYTYRQLIEETGLSRSTLHRRIKTLKESGVPLTMGAIVQFPTNWAFHDRQGKFYSSKTDYAIKNNIPYYEMFQNSKSDTSNQ
;
A
#
# COMPACT_ATOMS: atom_id res chain seq x y z
N MET A 1 -11.20 -15.53 -4.47
CA MET A 1 -10.06 -14.62 -4.70
C MET A 1 -8.79 -15.35 -4.33
N LEU A 2 -7.74 -15.33 -5.15
CA LEU A 2 -6.49 -16.03 -4.81
C LEU A 2 -5.59 -15.10 -3.99
N ILE A 3 -5.23 -15.51 -2.79
CA ILE A 3 -4.34 -14.82 -1.85
C ILE A 3 -3.41 -15.88 -1.30
N ASP A 4 -2.10 -15.70 -1.42
CA ASP A 4 -1.08 -16.67 -0.97
C ASP A 4 -1.32 -18.10 -1.48
N GLY A 5 -1.74 -18.24 -2.74
CA GLY A 5 -2.03 -19.54 -3.36
C GLY A 5 -3.30 -20.23 -2.89
N LYS A 6 -4.05 -19.63 -1.94
CA LYS A 6 -5.33 -20.16 -1.44
C LYS A 6 -6.50 -19.31 -1.93
N LYS A 7 -7.64 -19.97 -2.17
CA LYS A 7 -8.88 -19.28 -2.52
C LYS A 7 -9.58 -18.82 -1.25
N TYR A 8 -9.75 -17.51 -1.12
CA TYR A 8 -10.53 -16.88 -0.06
C TYR A 8 -11.83 -16.26 -0.59
N THR A 9 -12.86 -16.32 0.26
CA THR A 9 -14.08 -15.52 0.17
C THR A 9 -13.94 -14.25 1.01
N TYR A 10 -14.78 -13.25 0.75
CA TYR A 10 -14.80 -12.04 1.60
C TYR A 10 -15.15 -12.36 3.06
N ARG A 11 -16.02 -13.34 3.31
CA ARG A 11 -16.39 -13.74 4.66
C ARG A 11 -15.17 -14.26 5.43
N GLN A 12 -14.43 -15.18 4.83
CA GLN A 12 -13.20 -15.70 5.43
C GLN A 12 -12.17 -14.59 5.66
N LEU A 13 -12.03 -13.65 4.72
CA LEU A 13 -11.12 -12.51 4.92
C LEU A 13 -11.55 -11.62 6.09
N ILE A 14 -12.84 -11.41 6.31
CA ILE A 14 -13.36 -10.66 7.45
C ILE A 14 -13.02 -11.40 8.75
N GLU A 15 -13.27 -12.71 8.80
CA GLU A 15 -12.97 -13.56 9.97
C GLU A 15 -11.47 -13.58 10.29
N GLU A 16 -10.61 -13.67 9.27
CA GLU A 16 -9.14 -13.75 9.42
C GLU A 16 -8.50 -12.40 9.76
N THR A 17 -8.99 -11.30 9.17
CA THR A 17 -8.35 -9.98 9.30
C THR A 17 -9.01 -9.07 10.32
N GLY A 18 -10.25 -9.38 10.75
CA GLY A 18 -11.09 -8.50 11.56
C GLY A 18 -11.55 -7.22 10.84
N LEU A 19 -11.23 -7.06 9.56
CA LEU A 19 -11.55 -5.86 8.79
C LEU A 19 -12.98 -5.90 8.25
N SER A 20 -13.62 -4.73 8.19
CA SER A 20 -14.92 -4.61 7.54
C SER A 20 -14.84 -4.93 6.04
N ARG A 21 -15.95 -5.41 5.47
CA ARG A 21 -16.05 -5.73 4.04
C ARG A 21 -15.64 -4.55 3.13
N SER A 22 -16.05 -3.33 3.47
CA SER A 22 -15.73 -2.12 2.72
C SER A 22 -14.23 -1.80 2.75
N THR A 23 -13.59 -1.97 3.91
CA THR A 23 -12.14 -1.82 4.08
C THR A 23 -11.37 -2.84 3.25
N LEU A 24 -11.75 -4.12 3.34
CA LEU A 24 -11.15 -5.19 2.54
C LEU A 24 -11.27 -4.88 1.05
N HIS A 25 -12.45 -4.47 0.59
CA HIS A 25 -12.67 -4.15 -0.81
C HIS A 25 -11.74 -3.04 -1.31
N ARG A 26 -11.61 -1.93 -0.56
CA ARG A 26 -10.70 -0.83 -0.91
C ARG A 26 -9.24 -1.27 -0.94
N ARG A 27 -8.78 -2.01 0.07
CA ARG A 27 -7.38 -2.47 0.16
C ARG A 27 -7.04 -3.43 -0.98
N ILE A 28 -7.90 -4.42 -1.23
CA ILE A 28 -7.72 -5.38 -2.32
C ILE A 28 -7.70 -4.69 -3.68
N LYS A 29 -8.60 -3.74 -3.92
CA LYS A 29 -8.63 -2.95 -5.16
C LYS A 29 -7.32 -2.20 -5.35
N THR A 30 -6.87 -1.47 -4.32
CA THR A 30 -5.65 -0.65 -4.38
C THR A 30 -4.40 -1.49 -4.60
N LEU A 31 -4.28 -2.63 -3.92
CA LEU A 31 -3.15 -3.56 -4.09
C LEU A 31 -3.06 -4.07 -5.53
N LYS A 32 -4.20 -4.44 -6.13
CA LYS A 32 -4.26 -4.86 -7.54
C LYS A 32 -3.86 -3.77 -8.51
N GLU A 33 -4.35 -2.54 -8.30
CA GLU A 33 -4.05 -1.39 -9.16
C GLU A 33 -2.59 -0.95 -9.03
N SER A 34 -1.96 -1.17 -7.86
CA SER A 34 -0.57 -0.79 -7.59
C SER A 34 0.46 -1.82 -8.04
N GLY A 35 0.03 -2.96 -8.59
CA GLY A 35 0.92 -4.08 -8.95
C GLY A 35 1.56 -4.78 -7.75
N VAL A 36 1.09 -4.51 -6.53
CA VAL A 36 1.59 -5.15 -5.32
C VAL A 36 0.96 -6.55 -5.21
N PRO A 37 1.73 -7.60 -4.90
CA PRO A 37 1.19 -8.94 -4.70
C PRO A 37 0.07 -8.95 -3.65
N LEU A 38 -1.04 -9.58 -4.01
CA LEU A 38 -2.19 -9.70 -3.14
C LEU A 38 -1.96 -10.82 -2.11
N THR A 39 -1.39 -10.46 -0.96
CA THR A 39 -1.11 -11.37 0.17
C THR A 39 -1.91 -10.98 1.41
N MET A 40 -2.07 -11.89 2.36
CA MET A 40 -2.79 -11.58 3.61
C MET A 40 -2.09 -10.47 4.40
N GLY A 41 -0.75 -10.53 4.47
CA GLY A 41 0.06 -9.50 5.11
C GLY A 41 -0.14 -8.12 4.47
N ALA A 42 -0.15 -8.07 3.13
CA ALA A 42 -0.43 -6.82 2.41
C ALA A 42 -1.83 -6.30 2.74
N ILE A 43 -2.86 -7.14 2.74
CA ILE A 43 -4.23 -6.70 3.06
C ILE A 43 -4.34 -6.16 4.49
N VAL A 44 -3.69 -6.77 5.47
CA VAL A 44 -3.75 -6.35 6.88
C VAL A 44 -2.95 -5.07 7.13
N GLN A 45 -1.77 -4.96 6.54
CA GLN A 45 -0.85 -3.85 6.79
C GLN A 45 -1.11 -2.63 5.91
N PHE A 46 -1.81 -2.78 4.77
CA PHE A 46 -2.05 -1.66 3.87
C PHE A 46 -2.96 -0.62 4.55
N PRO A 47 -2.48 0.62 4.77
CA PRO A 47 -3.27 1.62 5.46
C PRO A 47 -4.51 1.97 4.63
N THR A 48 -5.67 1.99 5.29
CA THR A 48 -6.94 2.40 4.66
C THR A 48 -7.02 3.92 4.44
N ASN A 49 -6.14 4.67 5.10
CA ASN A 49 -6.08 6.11 4.99
C ASN A 49 -5.03 6.50 3.95
N TRP A 50 -5.56 6.89 2.80
CA TRP A 50 -4.97 7.79 1.81
C TRP A 50 -4.60 9.15 2.42
N ALA A 51 -3.69 9.14 3.38
CA ALA A 51 -3.10 10.34 3.94
C ALA A 51 -1.60 10.18 3.86
N PHE A 52 -1.05 10.44 2.66
CA PHE A 52 0.37 10.63 2.53
C PHE A 52 0.67 12.06 2.94
N HIS A 53 1.40 12.23 4.03
CA HIS A 53 1.99 13.51 4.39
C HIS A 53 3.45 13.49 3.97
N ASP A 54 3.91 14.54 3.31
CA ASP A 54 5.33 14.71 3.05
C ASP A 54 6.08 15.12 4.34
N ARG A 55 7.40 15.29 4.23
CA ARG A 55 8.26 15.72 5.37
C ARG A 55 7.90 17.11 5.92
N GLN A 56 7.09 17.88 5.19
CA GLN A 56 6.63 19.22 5.56
C GLN A 56 5.21 19.20 6.13
N GLY A 57 4.60 18.02 6.28
CA GLY A 57 3.25 17.84 6.81
C GLY A 57 2.15 18.16 5.79
N LYS A 58 2.48 18.28 4.50
CA LYS A 58 1.49 18.58 3.46
C LYS A 58 0.75 17.33 3.03
N PHE A 59 -0.57 17.43 2.97
CA PHE A 59 -1.45 16.32 2.63
C PHE A 59 -1.46 16.01 1.13
N TYR A 60 -1.43 14.72 0.82
CA TYR A 60 -1.63 14.14 -0.49
C TYR A 60 -2.57 12.94 -0.38
N SER A 61 -3.51 12.87 -1.31
CA SER A 61 -4.49 11.77 -1.42
C SER A 61 -3.83 10.42 -1.72
N SER A 62 -2.58 10.39 -2.19
CA SER A 62 -1.82 9.15 -2.30
C SER A 62 -0.32 9.45 -2.50
N LYS A 63 0.52 8.41 -2.36
CA LYS A 63 1.94 8.49 -2.79
C LYS A 63 2.06 8.76 -4.29
N THR A 64 1.12 8.26 -5.09
CA THR A 64 1.05 8.51 -6.53
C THR A 64 0.74 9.98 -6.81
N ASP A 65 -0.18 10.59 -6.06
CA ASP A 65 -0.47 12.03 -6.19
C ASP A 65 0.71 12.88 -5.76
N TYR A 66 1.45 12.45 -4.74
CA TYR A 66 2.73 13.07 -4.40
C TYR A 66 3.74 12.95 -5.54
N ALA A 67 3.89 11.76 -6.14
CA ALA A 67 4.80 11.51 -7.25
C ALA A 67 4.49 12.40 -8.45
N ILE A 68 3.22 12.43 -8.87
CA ILE A 68 2.72 13.24 -10.00
C ILE A 68 2.92 14.72 -9.71
N LYS A 69 2.55 15.20 -8.51
CA LYS A 69 2.65 16.63 -8.15
C LYS A 69 4.09 17.12 -8.04
N ASN A 70 5.01 16.24 -7.67
CA ASN A 70 6.43 16.57 -7.55
C ASN A 70 7.24 16.13 -8.78
N ASN A 71 6.58 15.61 -9.82
CA ASN A 71 7.19 15.12 -11.06
C ASN A 71 8.28 14.05 -10.80
N ILE A 72 8.07 13.21 -9.80
CA ILE A 72 8.97 12.13 -9.40
C ILE A 72 8.44 10.83 -10.03
N PRO A 73 9.24 10.10 -10.81
CA PRO A 73 8.87 8.77 -11.26
C PRO A 73 8.58 7.86 -10.07
N TYR A 74 7.42 7.20 -10.06
CA TYR A 74 6.93 6.43 -8.91
C TYR A 74 7.94 5.40 -8.37
N TYR A 75 8.75 4.79 -9.25
CA TYR A 75 9.79 3.83 -8.87
C TYR A 75 10.95 4.45 -8.07
N GLU A 76 11.25 5.74 -8.26
CA GLU A 76 12.33 6.44 -7.54
C GLU A 76 11.95 6.74 -6.08
N MET A 77 10.65 6.82 -5.76
CA MET A 77 10.18 7.01 -4.39
C MET A 77 10.47 5.83 -3.46
N PHE A 78 10.72 4.64 -4.01
CA PHE A 78 11.04 3.41 -3.28
C PHE A 78 12.51 3.03 -3.38
N GLN A 79 13.28 3.77 -4.20
CA GLN A 79 14.73 3.70 -4.12
C GLN A 79 15.14 4.46 -2.87
N ASN A 80 15.15 3.76 -1.74
CA ASN A 80 15.91 4.19 -0.58
C ASN A 80 17.30 4.57 -1.08
N SER A 81 17.65 5.83 -0.83
CA SER A 81 18.99 6.40 -0.92
C SER A 81 20.00 5.32 -0.55
N LYS A 82 20.68 4.75 -1.55
CA LYS A 82 21.98 4.11 -1.33
C LYS A 82 22.99 5.23 -1.05
N SER A 83 22.85 5.85 0.12
CA SER A 83 23.70 6.87 0.72
C SER A 83 23.10 7.12 2.12
N ASP A 84 23.54 6.52 3.22
CA ASP A 84 24.88 6.06 3.56
C ASP A 84 24.85 4.78 4.39
N THR A 85 25.38 3.71 3.81
CA THR A 85 26.25 2.80 4.55
C THR A 85 27.65 3.06 4.05
N SER A 86 28.49 3.74 4.84
CA SER A 86 29.88 3.38 5.17
C SER A 86 30.73 4.58 5.62
N ASN A 87 31.41 4.40 6.76
CA ASN A 87 32.65 5.05 7.24
C ASN A 87 32.56 6.40 8.00
N GLN A 88 32.40 6.36 9.33
CA GLN A 88 33.51 6.39 10.31
C GLN A 88 32.98 6.22 11.74
#